data_AF-A0A9N9MJ41-F1
#
_entry.id   AF-A0A9N9MJ41-F1
#
_cell.length_a   1.000
_cell.length_b   1.000
_cell.length_c   1.000
_cell.angle_alpha   90.00
_cell.angle_beta   90.00
_cell.angle_gamma   90.00
#
_symmetry.space_group_name_H-M   'P 1'
#
loop_
_entity.id
_entity.type
_entity.pdbx_description
1 polymer ?
#
loop_
_entity_poly.entity_id
_entity_poly.type
_entity_poly.pdbx_seq_one_letter_code
_entity_poly.pdbx_strand_id
1 'polypeptide(L)'
;MSSESPQKPYKRKRKKTFLQNARKYAKKGYYGRGSHMEADTYQYFVRILEVFKQGFENDEDKAVFVDNVFEQTLEKEIECSCNQVGCRVIEMLLPFASNSVLERFMSKFGEDLRPLCQDRFASFVIQALVKISCSKPQTYSHFAIKISKFLLNNLEDYAWDNFGNRIIRTCLCAFMNIPEDNKLLPETTETISEEFTEIVKDYGERFIVWPQFSQLCTQELTSGLLQVLLKAIKKADKKLLKKYLQKLLDENFISTDDNNDALPPAFMSTSLQMLLETSIQVAPKKLLKLYCQKLFEGRMLKLSTMKTSNFAVQKLLNQCTDKEQFEALFDELMDNFQDIIKQGHPGVLLAICQNCKRLSARQGPFIQSLIKSLNCSESEQQFIMSVSRLTPYNPSNAISNENLAKDKLNLQGTLMLQQMLEFNKPIKIVNSLLNMDLMDLKNLFSNSMGSHIVDSYVTSPFVGEKSREKLTRKMKGTYQELAASKYGSRSFEAIFNAANMKTKTHIMEELAYRDGSWANTDHGRIIAAKINLALYKRDKESWKNSFNKVVKPEEVMADVLK
;
A
#
# COMPACT_ATOMS: atom_id res chain seq x y z
N MET A 1 -29.42 14.48 43.77
CA MET A 1 -28.48 15.51 43.28
C MET A 1 -27.08 14.95 43.36
N SER A 2 -26.47 14.62 42.24
CA SER A 2 -25.01 14.51 42.08
C SER A 2 -24.70 14.67 40.59
N SER A 3 -24.48 15.91 40.19
CA SER A 3 -24.09 16.31 38.84
C SER A 3 -22.62 15.97 38.61
N GLU A 4 -22.34 14.86 37.94
CA GLU A 4 -20.99 14.59 37.42
C GLU A 4 -20.75 15.43 36.17
N SER A 5 -19.83 16.39 36.29
CA SER A 5 -19.33 17.21 35.20
C SER A 5 -18.57 16.37 34.16
N PRO A 6 -18.77 16.56 32.85
CA PRO A 6 -18.10 15.78 31.82
C PRO A 6 -16.60 16.10 31.77
N GLN A 7 -15.75 15.08 31.94
CA GLN A 7 -14.30 15.18 31.78
C GLN A 7 -13.94 15.67 30.37
N LYS A 8 -13.24 16.80 30.28
CA LYS A 8 -12.69 17.32 29.01
C LYS A 8 -11.70 16.31 28.42
N PRO A 9 -11.74 16.07 27.09
CA PRO A 9 -10.83 15.12 26.44
C PRO A 9 -9.38 15.59 26.58
N TYR A 10 -8.52 14.68 27.05
CA TYR A 10 -7.07 14.90 27.20
C TYR A 10 -6.46 15.18 25.81
N LYS A 11 -6.23 16.45 25.47
CA LYS A 11 -5.54 16.84 24.22
C LYS A 11 -4.08 16.37 24.29
N ARG A 12 -3.77 15.20 23.71
CA ARG A 12 -2.40 14.73 23.47
C ARG A 12 -1.62 15.85 22.77
N LYS A 13 -0.57 16.39 23.40
CA LYS A 13 0.33 17.38 22.78
C LYS A 13 0.88 16.77 21.49
N ARG A 14 0.69 17.48 20.37
CA ARG A 14 1.19 17.07 19.04
C ARG A 14 2.70 16.79 19.16
N LYS A 15 3.15 15.59 18.82
CA LYS A 15 4.59 15.24 18.84
C LYS A 15 5.35 16.22 17.96
N LYS A 16 6.43 16.80 18.47
CA LYS A 16 7.29 17.73 17.72
C LYS A 16 7.95 16.99 16.55
N THR A 17 8.09 17.69 15.43
CA THR A 17 8.81 17.17 14.26
C THR A 17 10.30 17.04 14.55
N PHE A 18 11.01 16.20 13.77
CA PHE A 18 12.46 16.04 13.91
C PHE A 18 13.21 17.38 13.88
N LEU A 19 12.91 18.21 12.88
CA LEU A 19 13.52 19.53 12.71
C LEU A 19 13.25 20.46 13.91
N GLN A 20 12.04 20.44 14.47
CA GLN A 20 11.71 21.20 15.67
C GLN A 20 12.50 20.72 16.90
N ASN A 21 12.79 19.42 16.99
CA ASN A 21 13.62 18.88 18.05
C ASN A 21 15.09 19.24 17.85
N ALA A 22 15.64 19.10 16.64
CA ALA A 22 17.02 19.47 16.32
C ALA A 22 17.31 20.94 16.68
N ARG A 23 16.44 21.88 16.26
CA ARG A 23 16.53 23.30 16.66
C ARG A 23 16.51 23.50 18.17
N LYS A 24 15.63 22.77 18.89
CA LYS A 24 15.51 22.88 20.35
C LYS A 24 16.79 22.40 21.04
N TYR A 25 17.41 21.33 20.55
CA TYR A 25 18.65 20.80 21.11
C TYR A 25 19.83 21.73 20.83
N ALA A 26 19.92 22.30 19.63
CA ALA A 26 20.93 23.31 19.28
C ALA A 26 20.95 24.47 20.28
N LYS A 27 19.76 25.03 20.59
CA LYS A 27 19.60 26.14 21.56
C LYS A 27 20.02 25.79 22.99
N LYS A 28 20.17 24.50 23.29
CA LYS A 28 20.59 23.98 24.59
C LYS A 28 22.06 23.53 24.59
N GLY A 29 22.81 23.79 23.51
CA GLY A 29 24.19 23.32 23.36
C GLY A 29 24.33 21.83 23.07
N TYR A 30 23.25 21.15 22.67
CA TYR A 30 23.29 19.72 22.29
C TYR A 30 23.27 19.57 20.77
N TYR A 31 24.42 19.20 20.19
CA TYR A 31 24.63 19.13 18.73
C TYR A 31 24.44 17.71 18.17
N GLY A 32 23.35 17.07 18.60
CA GLY A 32 23.02 15.70 18.19
C GLY A 32 23.66 14.62 19.08
N ARG A 33 23.57 13.39 18.61
CA ARG A 33 24.16 12.19 19.22
C ARG A 33 25.15 11.57 18.24
N GLY A 34 26.03 10.72 18.74
CA GLY A 34 27.05 10.04 17.93
C GLY A 34 28.34 10.84 17.94
N SER A 35 29.02 10.90 16.79
CA SER A 35 30.22 11.71 16.63
C SER A 35 29.97 13.17 16.99
N HIS A 36 31.00 13.79 17.56
CA HIS A 36 30.98 15.23 17.87
C HIS A 36 30.72 16.02 16.58
N MET A 37 30.06 17.15 16.73
CA MET A 37 29.82 18.07 15.64
C MET A 37 29.85 19.47 16.21
N GLU A 38 30.67 20.32 15.61
CA GLU A 38 30.78 21.73 15.99
C GLU A 38 29.44 22.45 15.85
N ALA A 39 29.24 23.47 16.69
CA ALA A 39 27.98 24.20 16.77
C ALA A 39 27.56 24.80 15.43
N ASP A 40 28.51 25.37 14.68
CA ASP A 40 28.26 26.05 13.42
C ASP A 40 27.89 25.05 12.32
N THR A 41 28.64 23.95 12.20
CA THR A 41 28.34 22.83 11.29
C THR A 41 26.97 22.22 11.59
N TYR A 42 26.63 22.03 12.86
CA TYR A 42 25.32 21.53 13.26
C TYR A 42 24.19 22.49 12.84
N GLN A 43 24.36 23.80 13.09
CA GLN A 43 23.38 24.81 12.69
C GLN A 43 23.22 24.90 11.18
N TYR A 44 24.32 24.74 10.45
CA TYR A 44 24.32 24.67 8.99
C TYR A 44 23.49 23.47 8.50
N PHE A 45 23.72 22.26 9.03
CA PHE A 45 22.93 21.07 8.69
C PHE A 45 21.45 21.18 9.06
N VAL A 46 21.12 21.82 10.18
CA VAL A 46 19.73 22.12 10.51
C VAL A 46 19.10 23.05 9.47
N ARG A 47 19.83 24.06 8.99
CA ARG A 47 19.37 24.97 7.94
C ARG A 47 19.16 24.25 6.61
N ILE A 48 20.01 23.31 6.26
CA ILE A 48 19.86 22.49 5.05
C ILE A 48 18.54 21.71 5.04
N LEU A 49 18.16 21.11 6.17
CA LEU A 49 16.86 20.41 6.30
C LEU A 49 15.66 21.35 6.11
N GLU A 50 15.82 22.65 6.34
CA GLU A 50 14.77 23.66 6.17
C GLU A 50 14.64 24.07 4.72
N VAL A 51 15.76 24.42 4.08
CA VAL A 51 15.83 24.80 2.67
C VAL A 51 15.29 23.66 1.81
N PHE A 52 15.77 22.43 2.05
CA PHE A 52 15.32 21.28 1.29
C PHE A 52 13.81 21.00 1.44
N LYS A 53 13.22 21.36 2.59
CA LYS A 53 11.78 21.23 2.82
C LYS A 53 10.97 22.31 2.10
N GLN A 54 11.54 23.50 1.88
CA GLN A 54 10.88 24.58 1.15
C GLN A 54 10.78 24.28 -0.35
N GLY A 55 11.70 23.47 -0.88
CA GLY A 55 11.77 23.11 -2.29
C GLY A 55 12.71 24.04 -3.06
N PHE A 56 12.94 23.71 -4.32
CA PHE A 56 13.82 24.43 -5.25
C PHE A 56 13.01 24.86 -6.47
N GLU A 57 13.40 25.94 -7.14
CA GLU A 57 12.71 26.45 -8.33
C GLU A 57 12.90 25.52 -9.53
N ASN A 58 14.12 24.97 -9.69
CA ASN A 58 14.48 24.02 -10.73
C ASN A 58 15.49 22.98 -10.19
N ASP A 59 15.80 21.98 -11.02
CA ASP A 59 16.72 20.88 -10.66
C ASP A 59 18.20 21.32 -10.65
N GLU A 60 18.56 22.37 -11.38
CA GLU A 60 19.92 22.92 -11.41
C GLU A 60 20.28 23.59 -10.08
N ASP A 61 19.39 24.44 -9.55
CA ASP A 61 19.53 25.08 -8.24
C ASP A 61 19.68 24.03 -7.13
N LYS A 62 18.92 22.93 -7.26
CA LYS A 62 19.01 21.81 -6.33
C LYS A 62 20.36 21.09 -6.44
N ALA A 63 20.87 20.86 -7.65
CA ALA A 63 22.17 20.23 -7.85
C ALA A 63 23.30 21.09 -7.25
N VAL A 64 23.32 22.39 -7.55
CA VAL A 64 24.29 23.35 -6.98
C VAL A 64 24.20 23.38 -5.46
N PHE A 65 22.99 23.41 -4.91
CA PHE A 65 22.80 23.32 -3.46
C PHE A 65 23.39 22.03 -2.89
N VAL A 66 23.13 20.88 -3.51
CA VAL A 66 23.62 19.58 -3.05
C VAL A 66 25.16 19.53 -3.06
N ASP A 67 25.79 19.96 -4.14
CA ASP A 67 27.25 19.97 -4.25
C ASP A 67 27.89 20.87 -3.18
N ASN A 68 27.37 22.09 -2.98
CA ASN A 68 27.82 23.00 -1.91
C ASN A 68 27.72 22.37 -0.52
N VAL A 69 26.67 21.56 -0.25
CA VAL A 69 26.56 20.86 1.03
C VAL A 69 27.63 19.79 1.18
N PHE A 70 27.91 19.02 0.12
CA PHE A 70 28.92 17.97 0.16
C PHE A 70 30.37 18.47 0.12
N GLU A 71 30.61 19.71 -0.33
CA GLU A 71 31.91 20.37 -0.12
C GLU A 71 32.18 20.59 1.37
N GLN A 72 31.16 20.94 2.17
CA GLN A 72 31.31 21.13 3.61
C GLN A 72 31.56 19.83 4.39
N THR A 73 31.42 18.67 3.75
CA THR A 73 31.72 17.37 4.36
C THR A 73 33.11 16.84 4.02
N LEU A 74 33.91 17.58 3.24
CA LEU A 74 35.27 17.17 2.87
C LEU A 74 36.11 16.86 4.12
N GLU A 75 36.77 15.70 4.12
CA GLU A 75 37.59 15.17 5.22
C GLU A 75 36.82 14.84 6.51
N LYS A 76 35.50 15.09 6.54
CA LYS A 76 34.60 14.85 7.67
C LYS A 76 33.44 13.95 7.29
N GLU A 77 33.55 13.16 6.22
CA GLU A 77 32.43 12.35 5.68
C GLU A 77 31.92 11.35 6.73
N ILE A 78 32.83 10.62 7.37
CA ILE A 78 32.50 9.64 8.40
C ILE A 78 31.98 10.33 9.66
N GLU A 79 32.65 11.38 10.14
CA GLU A 79 32.23 12.12 11.34
C GLU A 79 30.81 12.69 11.18
N CYS A 80 30.53 13.34 10.04
CA CYS A 80 29.21 13.86 9.72
C CYS A 80 28.17 12.75 9.61
N SER A 81 28.52 11.62 9.01
CA SER A 81 27.62 10.48 8.85
C SER A 81 27.34 9.71 10.15
N CYS A 82 28.26 9.74 11.10
CA CYS A 82 28.11 9.18 12.44
C CYS A 82 27.41 10.15 13.41
N ASN A 83 26.89 11.28 12.93
CA ASN A 83 26.12 12.23 13.73
C ASN A 83 24.61 12.17 13.39
N GLN A 84 23.75 12.29 14.41
CA GLN A 84 22.29 12.22 14.27
C GLN A 84 21.68 13.14 13.21
N VAL A 85 22.16 14.38 13.08
CA VAL A 85 21.62 15.33 12.09
C VAL A 85 22.37 15.19 10.78
N GLY A 86 23.69 15.04 10.82
CA GLY A 86 24.51 14.87 9.62
C GLY A 86 24.11 13.66 8.79
N CYS A 87 23.91 12.50 9.41
CA CYS A 87 23.50 11.28 8.68
C CYS A 87 22.20 11.48 7.92
N ARG A 88 21.25 12.23 8.49
CA ARG A 88 19.94 12.48 7.88
C ARG A 88 20.04 13.45 6.71
N VAL A 89 20.88 14.47 6.83
CA VAL A 89 21.17 15.39 5.72
C VAL A 89 21.84 14.63 4.58
N ILE A 90 22.88 13.86 4.90
CA ILE A 90 23.65 13.09 3.92
C ILE A 90 22.74 12.06 3.22
N GLU A 91 22.00 11.22 3.97
CA GLU A 91 21.06 10.23 3.41
C GLU A 91 20.03 10.87 2.48
N MET A 92 19.52 12.05 2.84
CA MET A 92 18.52 12.79 2.06
C MET A 92 19.08 13.36 0.75
N LEU A 93 20.33 13.82 0.75
CA LEU A 93 20.95 14.50 -0.38
C LEU A 93 21.72 13.54 -1.31
N LEU A 94 22.20 12.40 -0.80
CA LEU A 94 22.97 11.41 -1.55
C LEU A 94 22.35 11.00 -2.90
N PRO A 95 21.02 10.79 -3.04
CA PRO A 95 20.41 10.47 -4.33
C PRO A 95 20.59 11.53 -5.43
N PHE A 96 20.93 12.76 -5.05
CA PHE A 96 21.13 13.90 -5.95
C PHE A 96 22.61 14.28 -6.06
N ALA A 97 23.51 13.56 -5.40
CA ALA A 97 24.93 13.86 -5.38
C ALA A 97 25.59 13.60 -6.75
N SER A 98 26.60 14.40 -7.06
CA SER A 98 27.48 14.19 -8.21
C SER A 98 28.29 12.88 -8.08
N ASN A 99 28.75 12.34 -9.22
CA ASN A 99 29.49 11.07 -9.24
C ASN A 99 30.78 11.13 -8.40
N SER A 100 31.48 12.27 -8.39
CA SER A 100 32.69 12.48 -7.59
C SER A 100 32.41 12.40 -6.08
N VAL A 101 31.30 12.96 -5.63
CA VAL A 101 30.85 12.86 -4.24
C VAL A 101 30.51 11.42 -3.90
N LEU A 102 29.76 10.72 -4.76
CA LEU A 102 29.41 9.32 -4.54
C LEU A 102 30.65 8.43 -4.42
N GLU A 103 31.62 8.57 -5.32
CA GLU A 103 32.89 7.84 -5.29
C GLU A 103 33.69 8.12 -4.01
N ARG A 104 33.77 9.39 -3.59
CA ARG A 104 34.44 9.80 -2.36
C ARG A 104 33.80 9.15 -1.13
N PHE A 105 32.47 9.20 -1.02
CA PHE A 105 31.74 8.56 0.07
C PHE A 105 31.89 7.03 0.05
N MET A 106 31.75 6.38 -1.11
CA MET A 106 31.92 4.93 -1.24
C MET A 106 33.34 4.49 -0.90
N SER A 107 34.34 5.28 -1.29
CA SER A 107 35.74 5.05 -0.92
C SER A 107 35.91 5.12 0.60
N LYS A 108 35.48 6.22 1.24
CA LYS A 108 35.61 6.41 2.70
C LYS A 108 34.87 5.37 3.52
N PHE A 109 33.63 5.06 3.15
CA PHE A 109 32.86 4.00 3.81
C PHE A 109 33.43 2.61 3.53
N GLY A 110 34.18 2.42 2.45
CA GLY A 110 34.84 1.17 2.12
C GLY A 110 36.13 0.89 2.90
N GLU A 111 36.69 1.86 3.64
CA GLU A 111 37.96 1.71 4.35
C GLU A 111 37.83 0.82 5.60
N ASP A 112 36.92 1.15 6.54
CA ASP A 112 36.70 0.39 7.77
C ASP A 112 35.21 0.11 8.03
N LEU A 113 34.76 -1.08 7.66
CA LEU A 113 33.35 -1.45 7.69
C LEU A 113 32.85 -1.85 9.07
N ARG A 114 33.71 -2.35 9.95
CA ARG A 114 33.30 -2.93 11.24
C ARG A 114 32.60 -1.90 12.15
N PRO A 115 33.17 -0.72 12.43
CA PRO A 115 32.50 0.28 13.26
C PRO A 115 31.30 0.91 12.54
N LEU A 116 31.34 1.06 11.22
CA LEU A 116 30.29 1.76 10.47
C LEU A 116 29.01 0.93 10.31
N CYS A 117 29.14 -0.39 10.14
CA CYS A 117 27.99 -1.29 10.03
C CYS A 117 27.23 -1.45 11.36
N GLN A 118 27.85 -1.17 12.50
CA GLN A 118 27.23 -1.16 13.83
C GLN A 118 26.89 0.25 14.33
N ASP A 119 27.25 1.29 13.57
CA ASP A 119 26.93 2.66 13.97
C ASP A 119 25.45 2.98 13.69
N ARG A 120 24.83 3.62 14.68
CA ARG A 120 23.41 3.93 14.70
C ARG A 120 22.97 5.00 13.69
N PHE A 121 23.93 5.70 13.07
CA PHE A 121 23.72 6.79 12.13
C PHE A 121 24.35 6.47 10.77
N ALA A 122 25.60 6.02 10.75
CA ALA A 122 26.32 5.67 9.52
C ALA A 122 25.64 4.53 8.76
N SER A 123 24.98 3.60 9.45
CA SER A 123 24.20 2.52 8.82
C SER A 123 23.10 3.04 7.88
N PHE A 124 22.52 4.22 8.12
CA PHE A 124 21.55 4.83 7.18
C PHE A 124 22.24 5.32 5.91
N VAL A 125 23.43 5.89 6.04
CA VAL A 125 24.25 6.35 4.91
C VAL A 125 24.71 5.16 4.06
N ILE A 126 25.15 4.07 4.70
CA ILE A 126 25.48 2.82 3.99
C ILE A 126 24.27 2.29 3.22
N GLN A 127 23.08 2.24 3.83
CA GLN A 127 21.86 1.80 3.15
C GLN A 127 21.55 2.66 1.92
N ALA A 128 21.71 3.98 2.00
CA ALA A 128 21.53 4.89 0.87
C ALA A 128 22.56 4.63 -0.24
N LEU A 129 23.84 4.51 0.11
CA LEU A 129 24.92 4.21 -0.84
C LEU A 129 24.71 2.85 -1.53
N VAL A 130 24.28 1.82 -0.81
CA VAL A 130 23.94 0.50 -1.39
C VAL A 130 22.80 0.62 -2.39
N LYS A 131 21.73 1.35 -2.06
CA LYS A 131 20.60 1.56 -2.99
C LYS A 131 21.03 2.30 -4.25
N ILE A 132 21.82 3.36 -4.11
CA ILE A 132 22.37 4.11 -5.26
C ILE A 132 23.26 3.19 -6.09
N SER A 133 24.11 2.40 -5.44
CA SER A 133 25.01 1.45 -6.10
C SER A 133 24.26 0.44 -6.96
N CYS A 134 23.13 -0.07 -6.46
CA CYS A 134 22.29 -1.02 -7.20
C CYS A 134 21.45 -0.36 -8.30
N SER A 135 21.15 0.95 -8.18
CA SER A 135 20.47 1.71 -9.24
C SER A 135 21.39 2.14 -10.39
N LYS A 136 22.71 2.05 -10.20
CA LYS A 136 23.75 2.34 -11.19
C LYS A 136 24.80 1.20 -11.17
N PRO A 137 24.40 -0.04 -11.45
CA PRO A 137 25.24 -1.22 -11.22
C PRO A 137 26.49 -1.24 -12.10
N GLN A 138 26.46 -0.62 -13.29
CA GLN A 138 27.63 -0.54 -14.18
C GLN A 138 28.80 0.23 -13.55
N THR A 139 28.52 1.22 -12.71
CA THR A 139 29.55 2.08 -12.10
C THR A 139 29.87 1.65 -10.67
N TYR A 140 28.85 1.34 -9.88
CA TYR A 140 28.97 1.30 -8.42
C TYR A 140 28.67 -0.07 -7.79
N SER A 141 28.42 -1.12 -8.57
CA SER A 141 28.11 -2.47 -8.05
C SER A 141 29.17 -3.00 -7.07
N HIS A 142 30.44 -2.70 -7.33
CA HIS A 142 31.57 -3.12 -6.50
C HIS A 142 31.41 -2.72 -5.02
N PHE A 143 30.87 -1.54 -4.73
CA PHE A 143 30.65 -1.08 -3.36
C PHE A 143 29.59 -1.93 -2.67
N ALA A 144 28.42 -2.10 -3.29
CA ALA A 144 27.34 -2.90 -2.71
C ALA A 144 27.75 -4.37 -2.51
N ILE A 145 28.50 -4.95 -3.46
CA ILE A 145 29.08 -6.30 -3.35
C ILE A 145 30.03 -6.38 -2.16
N LYS A 146 30.94 -5.40 -2.00
CA LYS A 146 31.89 -5.36 -0.90
C LYS A 146 31.18 -5.29 0.46
N ILE A 147 30.20 -4.40 0.62
CA ILE A 147 29.39 -4.30 1.84
C ILE A 147 28.68 -5.63 2.14
N SER A 148 28.03 -6.19 1.13
CA SER A 148 27.28 -7.44 1.30
C SER A 148 28.18 -8.61 1.65
N LYS A 149 29.30 -8.82 0.95
CA LYS A 149 30.26 -9.90 1.24
C LYS A 149 30.88 -9.74 2.63
N PHE A 150 31.19 -8.51 3.06
CA PHE A 150 31.66 -8.25 4.42
C PHE A 150 30.65 -8.69 5.47
N LEU A 151 29.38 -8.32 5.33
CA LEU A 151 28.32 -8.70 6.26
C LEU A 151 28.05 -10.21 6.23
N LEU A 152 28.05 -10.82 5.04
CA LEU A 152 27.90 -12.27 4.85
C LEU A 152 29.01 -13.07 5.55
N ASN A 153 30.24 -12.58 5.53
CA ASN A 153 31.38 -13.24 6.15
C ASN A 153 31.42 -13.09 7.68
N ASN A 154 30.59 -12.20 8.25
CA ASN A 154 30.53 -11.92 9.69
C ASN A 154 29.08 -12.00 10.20
N LEU A 155 28.30 -12.95 9.68
CA LEU A 155 26.86 -13.04 9.96
C LEU A 155 26.54 -13.17 11.45
N GLU A 156 27.40 -13.83 12.22
CA GLU A 156 27.26 -14.01 13.66
C GLU A 156 27.18 -12.65 14.39
N ASP A 157 27.97 -11.67 13.94
CA ASP A 157 28.01 -10.33 14.51
C ASP A 157 26.80 -9.48 14.06
N TYR A 158 26.37 -9.63 12.80
CA TYR A 158 25.45 -8.67 12.16
C TYR A 158 24.01 -9.15 12.00
N ALA A 159 23.73 -10.45 11.99
CA ALA A 159 22.35 -10.95 11.86
C ALA A 159 21.49 -10.51 13.07
N TRP A 160 22.11 -10.47 14.25
CA TRP A 160 21.49 -10.10 15.53
C TRP A 160 21.66 -8.62 15.89
N ASP A 161 22.50 -7.88 15.17
CA ASP A 161 22.68 -6.45 15.38
C ASP A 161 21.59 -5.62 14.69
N ASN A 162 21.12 -4.56 15.36
CA ASN A 162 20.03 -3.72 14.87
C ASN A 162 20.37 -2.99 13.56
N PHE A 163 21.64 -2.68 13.33
CA PHE A 163 22.10 -1.86 12.21
C PHE A 163 22.61 -2.76 11.07
N GLY A 164 23.48 -3.71 11.38
CA GLY A 164 23.95 -4.73 10.46
C GLY A 164 22.81 -5.49 9.79
N ASN A 165 21.82 -5.96 10.57
CA ASN A 165 20.65 -6.65 10.05
C ASN A 165 19.88 -5.81 9.02
N ARG A 166 19.73 -4.50 9.28
CA ARG A 166 19.06 -3.59 8.34
C ARG A 166 19.86 -3.41 7.06
N ILE A 167 21.18 -3.28 7.15
CA ILE A 167 22.04 -3.20 5.96
C ILE A 167 21.93 -4.50 5.15
N ILE A 168 21.97 -5.67 5.78
CA ILE A 168 21.76 -6.96 5.10
C ILE A 168 20.41 -6.96 4.37
N ARG A 169 19.33 -6.56 5.04
CA ARG A 169 17.99 -6.46 4.42
C ARG A 169 17.98 -5.52 3.23
N THR A 170 18.66 -4.37 3.32
CA THR A 170 18.78 -3.43 2.21
C THR A 170 19.56 -4.03 1.05
N CYS A 171 20.67 -4.72 1.29
CA CYS A 171 21.41 -5.43 0.23
C CYS A 171 20.52 -6.45 -0.48
N LEU A 172 19.85 -7.33 0.28
CA LEU A 172 18.96 -8.36 -0.28
C LEU A 172 17.80 -7.75 -1.10
N CYS A 173 17.18 -6.68 -0.61
CA CYS A 173 16.12 -5.98 -1.33
C CYS A 173 16.64 -5.31 -2.61
N ALA A 174 17.77 -4.59 -2.51
CA ALA A 174 18.34 -3.85 -3.64
C ALA A 174 18.85 -4.79 -4.74
N PHE A 175 19.54 -5.87 -4.37
CA PHE A 175 20.04 -6.89 -5.30
C PHE A 175 18.91 -7.53 -6.12
N MET A 176 17.77 -7.79 -5.49
CA MET A 176 16.66 -8.50 -6.12
C MET A 176 15.51 -7.59 -6.54
N ASN A 177 15.68 -6.27 -6.55
CA ASN A 177 14.64 -5.28 -6.87
C ASN A 177 13.32 -5.57 -6.12
N ILE A 178 13.41 -5.77 -4.79
CA ILE A 178 12.25 -5.98 -3.92
C ILE A 178 11.80 -4.61 -3.41
N PRO A 179 10.54 -4.22 -3.63
CA PRO A 179 10.03 -2.95 -3.12
C PRO A 179 10.04 -2.93 -1.59
N GLU A 180 10.53 -1.84 -1.00
CA GLU A 180 10.36 -1.55 0.42
C GLU A 180 8.91 -1.11 0.68
N ASP A 181 8.33 -1.51 1.81
CA ASP A 181 6.96 -1.15 2.17
C ASP A 181 6.77 0.39 2.14
N ASN A 182 5.80 0.86 1.33
CA ASN A 182 5.40 2.26 1.13
C ASN A 182 6.37 3.20 0.40
N LYS A 183 7.37 2.70 -0.34
CA LYS A 183 8.14 3.53 -1.27
C LYS A 183 8.14 2.89 -2.65
N LEU A 184 7.59 3.62 -3.64
CA LEU A 184 7.79 3.31 -5.04
C LEU A 184 9.29 3.45 -5.32
N LEU A 185 9.98 2.33 -5.57
CA LEU A 185 11.24 2.40 -6.29
C LEU A 185 10.91 2.84 -7.72
N PRO A 186 11.73 3.68 -8.37
CA PRO A 186 11.63 3.84 -9.81
C PRO A 186 11.70 2.44 -10.43
N GLU A 187 10.81 2.15 -11.38
CA GLU A 187 10.81 0.88 -12.11
C GLU A 187 12.14 0.75 -12.87
N THR A 188 13.14 0.16 -12.24
CA THR A 188 14.39 -0.19 -12.92
C THR A 188 14.11 -1.43 -13.74
N THR A 189 14.01 -1.26 -15.06
CA THR A 189 13.96 -2.31 -16.08
C THR A 189 15.27 -3.08 -16.25
N GLU A 190 16.28 -2.78 -15.42
CA GLU A 190 17.59 -3.43 -15.50
C GLU A 190 17.54 -4.89 -15.05
N THR A 191 18.20 -5.73 -15.83
CA THR A 191 18.39 -7.16 -15.57
C THR A 191 19.19 -7.37 -14.29
N ILE A 192 18.68 -8.24 -13.40
CA ILE A 192 19.35 -8.61 -12.16
C ILE A 192 20.71 -9.24 -12.47
N SER A 193 21.78 -8.72 -11.85
CA SER A 193 23.14 -9.25 -12.02
C SER A 193 23.26 -10.69 -11.49
N GLU A 194 24.00 -11.53 -12.21
CA GLU A 194 24.31 -12.90 -11.77
C GLU A 194 25.07 -12.89 -10.44
N GLU A 195 26.02 -11.97 -10.25
CA GLU A 195 26.80 -11.89 -9.00
C GLU A 195 25.90 -11.52 -7.80
N PHE A 196 24.94 -10.62 -7.99
CA PHE A 196 23.94 -10.31 -6.95
C PHE A 196 23.09 -11.53 -6.61
N THR A 197 22.75 -12.33 -7.62
CA THR A 197 21.98 -13.57 -7.45
C THR A 197 22.75 -14.60 -6.65
N GLU A 198 24.04 -14.79 -6.94
CA GLU A 198 24.91 -15.72 -6.19
C GLU A 198 25.07 -15.29 -4.73
N ILE A 199 25.29 -14.00 -4.44
CA ILE A 199 25.39 -13.53 -3.04
C ILE A 199 24.10 -13.80 -2.25
N VAL A 200 22.93 -13.63 -2.88
CA VAL A 200 21.64 -13.97 -2.24
C VAL A 200 21.51 -15.46 -1.96
N LYS A 201 21.99 -16.32 -2.86
CA LYS A 201 22.06 -17.77 -2.63
C LYS A 201 22.97 -18.08 -1.46
N ASP A 202 24.16 -17.48 -1.39
CA ASP A 202 25.11 -17.70 -0.29
C ASP A 202 24.50 -17.34 1.08
N TYR A 203 23.79 -16.21 1.19
CA TYR A 203 23.03 -15.90 2.40
C TYR A 203 22.02 -16.99 2.75
N GLY A 204 21.26 -17.47 1.76
CA GLY A 204 20.30 -18.53 1.95
C GLY A 204 20.95 -19.86 2.36
N GLU A 205 22.09 -20.21 1.79
CA GLU A 205 22.79 -21.44 2.16
C GLU A 205 23.38 -21.37 3.57
N ARG A 206 23.88 -20.19 3.99
CA ARG A 206 24.37 -19.96 5.37
C ARG A 206 23.25 -20.00 6.40
N PHE A 207 22.14 -19.31 6.15
CA PHE A 207 21.07 -19.19 7.14
C PHE A 207 20.27 -20.49 7.31
N ILE A 208 20.09 -21.32 6.27
CA ILE A 208 19.27 -22.54 6.38
C ILE A 208 19.90 -23.61 7.28
N VAL A 209 21.24 -23.63 7.36
CA VAL A 209 22.01 -24.55 8.21
C VAL A 209 22.43 -23.90 9.53
N TRP A 210 21.89 -22.73 9.87
CA TRP A 210 22.24 -22.02 11.10
C TRP A 210 21.93 -22.89 12.33
N PRO A 211 22.88 -23.13 13.26
CA PRO A 211 22.68 -24.04 14.38
C PRO A 211 21.45 -23.72 15.25
N GLN A 212 21.14 -22.44 15.38
CA GLN A 212 19.99 -21.93 16.14
C GLN A 212 18.89 -21.38 15.21
N PHE A 213 18.62 -22.06 14.08
CA PHE A 213 17.66 -21.59 13.08
C PHE A 213 16.29 -21.23 13.68
N SER A 214 15.76 -22.07 14.57
CA SER A 214 14.47 -21.80 15.24
C SER A 214 14.48 -20.53 16.10
N GLN A 215 15.63 -20.14 16.65
CA GLN A 215 15.77 -18.87 17.37
C GLN A 215 15.71 -17.67 16.42
N LEU A 216 16.25 -17.79 15.20
CA LEU A 216 16.12 -16.76 14.16
C LEU A 216 14.65 -16.54 13.78
N CYS A 217 13.84 -17.60 13.75
CA CYS A 217 12.42 -17.52 13.38
C CYS A 217 11.54 -16.83 14.44
N THR A 218 11.93 -16.89 15.71
CA THR A 218 11.11 -16.42 16.85
C THR A 218 11.44 -15.00 17.31
N GLN A 219 12.65 -14.52 17.02
CA GLN A 219 13.10 -13.19 17.42
C GLN A 219 12.70 -12.14 16.38
N GLU A 220 12.17 -10.99 16.82
CA GLU A 220 11.54 -10.00 15.92
C GLU A 220 12.48 -9.50 14.83
N LEU A 221 13.73 -9.18 15.20
CA LEU A 221 14.75 -8.63 14.32
C LEU A 221 15.16 -9.63 13.22
N THR A 222 15.47 -10.86 13.61
CA THR A 222 15.97 -11.91 12.71
C THR A 222 14.83 -12.55 11.91
N SER A 223 13.62 -12.68 12.45
CA SER A 223 12.43 -13.05 11.67
C SER A 223 12.16 -12.04 10.56
N GLY A 224 12.28 -10.74 10.85
CA GLY A 224 12.17 -9.68 9.83
C GLY A 224 13.22 -9.80 8.72
N LEU A 225 14.43 -10.25 9.05
CA LEU A 225 15.48 -10.55 8.07
C LEU A 225 15.13 -11.79 7.23
N LEU A 226 14.67 -12.87 7.86
CA LEU A 226 14.23 -14.08 7.15
C LEU A 226 13.07 -13.80 6.19
N GLN A 227 12.13 -12.92 6.56
CA GLN A 227 11.06 -12.49 5.65
C GLN A 227 11.61 -11.83 4.38
N VAL A 228 12.62 -10.95 4.50
CA VAL A 228 13.28 -10.33 3.35
C VAL A 228 14.05 -11.38 2.53
N LEU A 229 14.78 -12.26 3.21
CA LEU A 229 15.54 -13.33 2.59
C LEU A 229 14.63 -14.27 1.77
N LEU A 230 13.48 -14.69 2.29
CA LEU A 230 12.53 -15.53 1.55
C LEU A 230 12.02 -14.85 0.27
N LYS A 231 11.77 -13.54 0.31
CA LYS A 231 11.38 -12.75 -0.88
C LYS A 231 12.53 -12.66 -1.89
N ALA A 232 13.78 -12.54 -1.43
CA ALA A 232 14.98 -12.52 -2.27
C ALA A 232 15.23 -13.89 -2.92
N ILE A 233 15.22 -14.97 -2.14
CA ILE A 233 15.40 -16.34 -2.63
C ILE A 233 14.30 -16.72 -3.62
N LYS A 234 13.06 -16.22 -3.49
CA LYS A 234 12.01 -16.45 -4.50
C LYS A 234 12.42 -16.02 -5.91
N LYS A 235 13.19 -14.94 -6.03
CA LYS A 235 13.73 -14.45 -7.30
C LYS A 235 15.04 -15.14 -7.68
N ALA A 236 15.90 -15.43 -6.72
CA ALA A 236 17.24 -15.99 -6.95
C ALA A 236 17.30 -17.52 -7.14
N ASP A 237 16.64 -18.30 -6.27
CA ASP A 237 16.69 -19.77 -6.30
C ASP A 237 15.40 -20.42 -5.76
N LYS A 238 14.58 -20.92 -6.68
CA LYS A 238 13.31 -21.60 -6.37
C LYS A 238 13.50 -22.95 -5.66
N LYS A 239 14.63 -23.64 -5.82
CA LYS A 239 14.89 -24.92 -5.14
C LYS A 239 15.26 -24.65 -3.69
N LEU A 240 16.13 -23.68 -3.44
CA LEU A 240 16.49 -23.25 -2.09
C LEU A 240 15.25 -22.73 -1.34
N LEU A 241 14.40 -21.93 -2.00
CA LEU A 241 13.14 -21.48 -1.41
C LEU A 241 12.28 -22.65 -0.91
N LYS A 242 12.12 -23.70 -1.72
CA LYS A 242 11.33 -24.88 -1.34
C LYS A 242 11.90 -25.56 -0.10
N LYS A 243 13.23 -25.70 -0.01
CA LYS A 243 13.90 -26.27 1.17
C LYS A 243 13.62 -25.44 2.42
N TYR A 244 13.73 -24.12 2.32
CA TYR A 244 13.41 -23.19 3.41
C TYR A 244 11.98 -23.33 3.91
N LEU A 245 11.03 -23.28 2.98
CA LEU A 245 9.61 -23.33 3.32
C LEU A 245 9.20 -24.67 3.92
N GLN A 246 9.83 -25.77 3.48
CA GLN A 246 9.65 -27.09 4.07
C GLN A 246 10.24 -27.16 5.48
N LYS A 247 11.49 -26.71 5.67
CA LYS A 247 12.15 -26.64 6.99
C LYS A 247 11.34 -25.81 8.00
N LEU A 248 10.86 -24.62 7.59
CA LEU A 248 10.01 -23.77 8.42
C LEU A 248 8.70 -24.46 8.80
N LEU A 249 8.11 -25.22 7.87
CA LEU A 249 6.90 -25.97 8.16
C LEU A 249 7.15 -27.01 9.25
N ASP A 250 8.16 -27.84 9.04
CA ASP A 250 8.45 -29.02 9.84
C ASP A 250 9.02 -28.67 11.23
N GLU A 251 9.87 -27.64 11.32
CA GLU A 251 10.58 -27.28 12.55
C GLU A 251 9.92 -26.14 13.35
N ASN A 252 9.12 -25.27 12.72
CA ASN A 252 8.65 -24.03 13.36
C ASN A 252 7.15 -23.77 13.27
N PHE A 253 6.44 -24.31 12.28
CA PHE A 253 5.02 -23.98 12.09
C PHE A 253 4.07 -25.03 12.63
N ILE A 254 4.41 -26.31 12.54
CA ILE A 254 3.61 -27.41 13.10
C ILE A 254 4.18 -27.86 14.45
N SER A 255 3.31 -28.45 15.27
CA SER A 255 3.72 -29.19 16.47
C SER A 255 3.93 -30.66 16.11
N THR A 256 4.77 -31.36 16.87
CA THR A 256 4.86 -32.83 16.85
C THR A 256 3.68 -33.51 17.54
N ASP A 257 2.92 -32.75 18.34
CA ASP A 257 1.78 -33.28 19.09
C ASP A 257 0.49 -33.16 18.26
N ASP A 258 -0.13 -34.29 17.93
CA ASP A 258 -1.38 -34.43 17.14
C ASP A 258 -2.64 -33.90 17.85
N ASN A 259 -2.50 -33.03 18.86
CA ASN A 259 -3.64 -32.45 19.54
C ASN A 259 -4.29 -31.37 18.64
N ASN A 260 -5.29 -31.79 17.86
CA ASN A 260 -5.98 -30.95 16.87
C ASN A 260 -6.61 -29.67 17.45
N ASP A 261 -6.90 -29.62 18.76
CA ASP A 261 -7.52 -28.46 19.39
C ASP A 261 -6.53 -27.31 19.69
N ALA A 262 -5.24 -27.63 19.84
CA ALA A 262 -4.19 -26.65 20.08
C ALA A 262 -3.90 -25.85 18.79
N LEU A 263 -3.55 -24.56 18.93
CA LEU A 263 -3.11 -23.77 17.80
C LEU A 263 -1.69 -24.19 17.38
N PRO A 264 -1.40 -24.29 16.06
CA PRO A 264 -0.05 -24.60 15.60
C PRO A 264 0.97 -23.55 16.11
N PRO A 265 2.23 -23.95 16.39
CA PRO A 265 3.30 -23.04 16.81
C PRO A 265 3.46 -21.79 15.95
N ALA A 266 3.15 -21.89 14.65
CA ALA A 266 3.16 -20.76 13.71
C ALA A 266 2.33 -19.55 14.20
N PHE A 267 1.28 -19.80 14.99
CA PHE A 267 0.36 -18.78 15.49
C PHE A 267 0.62 -18.33 16.92
N MET A 268 1.68 -18.83 17.57
CA MET A 268 1.96 -18.59 18.99
C MET A 268 2.77 -17.32 19.24
N SER A 269 3.48 -16.79 18.24
CA SER A 269 4.23 -15.54 18.34
C SER A 269 4.03 -14.64 17.13
N THR A 270 4.10 -13.32 17.33
CA THR A 270 4.00 -12.35 16.23
C THR A 270 5.13 -12.53 15.20
N SER A 271 6.35 -12.83 15.65
CA SER A 271 7.50 -13.08 14.77
C SER A 271 7.26 -14.25 13.82
N LEU A 272 6.74 -15.38 14.33
CA LEU A 272 6.43 -16.54 13.50
C LEU A 272 5.23 -16.29 12.58
N GLN A 273 4.22 -15.56 13.04
CA GLN A 273 3.06 -15.22 12.21
C GLN A 273 3.45 -14.35 11.01
N MET A 274 4.28 -13.33 11.21
CA MET A 274 4.78 -12.50 10.10
C MET A 274 5.66 -13.29 9.12
N LEU A 275 6.45 -14.23 9.65
CA LEU A 275 7.22 -15.15 8.83
C LEU A 275 6.32 -16.10 8.04
N LEU A 276 5.28 -16.68 8.67
CA LEU A 276 4.25 -17.49 8.02
C LEU A 276 3.53 -16.72 6.90
N GLU A 277 3.11 -15.49 7.17
CA GLU A 277 2.49 -14.61 6.16
C GLU A 277 3.39 -14.45 4.93
N THR A 278 4.69 -14.20 5.15
CA THR A 278 5.65 -14.09 4.06
C THR A 278 5.84 -15.43 3.34
N SER A 279 5.97 -16.53 4.09
CA SER A 279 6.06 -17.89 3.54
C SER A 279 4.87 -18.21 2.63
N ILE A 280 3.64 -17.86 3.01
CA ILE A 280 2.43 -18.00 2.19
C ILE A 280 2.55 -17.20 0.89
N GLN A 281 3.03 -15.96 0.93
CA GLN A 281 3.17 -15.10 -0.25
C GLN A 281 4.23 -15.58 -1.25
N VAL A 282 5.23 -16.33 -0.80
CA VAL A 282 6.31 -16.84 -1.64
C VAL A 282 6.14 -18.31 -2.01
N ALA A 283 5.25 -19.04 -1.33
CA ALA A 283 5.09 -20.48 -1.49
C ALA A 283 4.66 -20.89 -2.90
N PRO A 284 5.26 -21.96 -3.48
CA PRO A 284 4.72 -22.60 -4.67
C PRO A 284 3.43 -23.35 -4.35
N LYS A 285 2.58 -23.55 -5.37
CA LYS A 285 1.24 -24.16 -5.24
C LYS A 285 1.19 -25.43 -4.37
N LYS A 286 2.15 -26.36 -4.55
CA LYS A 286 2.21 -27.62 -3.78
C LYS A 286 2.40 -27.39 -2.29
N LEU A 287 3.30 -26.49 -1.90
CA LEU A 287 3.55 -26.17 -0.49
C LEU A 287 2.43 -25.32 0.11
N LEU A 288 1.85 -24.41 -0.66
CA LEU A 288 0.68 -23.66 -0.22
C LEU A 288 -0.50 -24.59 0.11
N LYS A 289 -0.69 -25.64 -0.69
CA LYS A 289 -1.69 -26.67 -0.41
C LYS A 289 -1.43 -27.37 0.93
N LEU A 290 -0.17 -27.71 1.21
CA LEU A 290 0.23 -28.32 2.47
C LEU A 290 0.02 -27.37 3.66
N TYR A 291 0.34 -26.08 3.51
CA TYR A 291 0.08 -25.08 4.56
C TYR A 291 -1.40 -24.97 4.89
N CYS A 292 -2.26 -24.92 3.87
CA CYS A 292 -3.71 -24.93 4.04
C CYS A 292 -4.17 -26.13 4.89
N GLN A 293 -3.77 -27.34 4.48
CA GLN A 293 -4.16 -28.59 5.15
C GLN A 293 -3.65 -28.69 6.59
N LYS A 294 -2.39 -28.30 6.84
CA LYS A 294 -1.75 -28.51 8.15
C LYS A 294 -2.01 -27.38 9.14
N LEU A 295 -2.21 -26.15 8.67
CA LEU A 295 -2.22 -24.96 9.52
C LEU A 295 -3.60 -24.28 9.60
N PHE A 296 -4.48 -24.44 8.60
CA PHE A 296 -5.69 -23.64 8.46
C PHE A 296 -6.99 -24.44 8.42
N GLU A 297 -7.04 -25.54 7.67
CA GLU A 297 -8.23 -26.39 7.55
C GLU A 297 -8.75 -26.84 8.92
N GLY A 298 -10.06 -26.72 9.12
CA GLY A 298 -10.75 -26.99 10.38
C GLY A 298 -10.62 -25.90 11.45
N ARG A 299 -9.86 -24.82 11.19
CA ARG A 299 -9.56 -23.75 12.15
C ARG A 299 -9.80 -22.35 11.58
N MET A 300 -10.38 -22.22 10.39
CA MET A 300 -10.50 -20.94 9.68
C MET A 300 -11.25 -19.87 10.48
N LEU A 301 -12.35 -20.23 11.13
CA LEU A 301 -13.14 -19.29 11.95
C LEU A 301 -12.33 -18.77 13.15
N LYS A 302 -11.68 -19.67 13.90
CA LYS A 302 -10.83 -19.33 15.06
C LYS A 302 -9.71 -18.38 14.63
N LEU A 303 -9.02 -18.68 13.53
CA LEU A 303 -7.93 -17.83 13.03
C LEU A 303 -8.43 -16.47 12.50
N SER A 304 -9.59 -16.44 11.85
CA SER A 304 -10.19 -15.20 11.31
C SER A 304 -10.67 -14.23 12.39
N THR A 305 -11.03 -14.75 13.57
CA THR A 305 -11.51 -13.95 14.71
C THR A 305 -10.39 -13.49 15.65
N MET A 306 -9.16 -13.98 15.47
CA MET A 306 -8.00 -13.56 16.25
C MET A 306 -7.31 -12.32 15.67
N LYS A 307 -6.92 -11.38 16.55
CA LYS A 307 -6.36 -10.06 16.19
C LYS A 307 -5.12 -10.12 15.29
N THR A 308 -4.27 -11.12 15.45
CA THR A 308 -3.02 -11.24 14.69
C THR A 308 -3.11 -12.32 13.60
N SER A 309 -3.71 -13.47 13.91
CA SER A 309 -3.80 -14.59 12.96
C SER A 309 -4.68 -14.30 11.73
N ASN A 310 -5.61 -13.36 11.79
CA ASN A 310 -6.48 -13.02 10.65
C ASN A 310 -5.69 -12.54 9.43
N PHE A 311 -4.51 -11.92 9.61
CA PHE A 311 -3.67 -11.50 8.49
C PHE A 311 -3.12 -12.68 7.71
N ALA A 312 -2.71 -13.76 8.39
CA ALA A 312 -2.30 -15.00 7.75
C ALA A 312 -3.45 -15.63 6.93
N VAL A 313 -4.69 -15.57 7.44
CA VAL A 313 -5.88 -16.01 6.68
C VAL A 313 -6.07 -15.16 5.43
N GLN A 314 -5.96 -13.84 5.53
CA GLN A 314 -6.04 -12.95 4.37
C GLN A 314 -4.96 -13.26 3.32
N LYS A 315 -3.71 -13.49 3.74
CA LYS A 315 -2.63 -13.89 2.83
C LYS A 315 -2.90 -15.23 2.17
N LEU A 316 -3.38 -16.22 2.93
CA LEU A 316 -3.69 -17.55 2.41
C LEU A 316 -4.76 -17.46 1.33
N LEU A 317 -5.88 -16.80 1.63
CA LEU A 317 -6.96 -16.61 0.67
C LEU A 317 -6.42 -15.92 -0.58
N ASN A 318 -5.77 -14.76 -0.45
CA ASN A 318 -5.25 -14.03 -1.60
C ASN A 318 -4.24 -14.81 -2.47
N GLN A 319 -3.56 -15.82 -1.92
CA GLN A 319 -2.64 -16.68 -2.66
C GLN A 319 -3.26 -17.98 -3.18
N CYS A 320 -4.40 -18.40 -2.63
CA CYS A 320 -5.09 -19.62 -3.05
C CYS A 320 -5.51 -19.51 -4.52
N THR A 321 -4.96 -20.36 -5.40
CA THR A 321 -5.28 -20.36 -6.84
C THR A 321 -6.11 -21.56 -7.25
N ASP A 322 -6.31 -22.50 -6.33
CA ASP A 322 -7.06 -23.73 -6.54
C ASP A 322 -8.51 -23.53 -6.12
N LYS A 323 -9.44 -23.87 -7.01
CA LYS A 323 -10.86 -23.61 -6.80
C LYS A 323 -11.46 -24.51 -5.72
N GLU A 324 -11.14 -25.80 -5.74
CA GLU A 324 -11.68 -26.76 -4.76
C GLU A 324 -11.20 -26.42 -3.35
N GLN A 325 -9.92 -26.11 -3.19
CA GLN A 325 -9.37 -25.64 -1.92
C GLN A 325 -10.02 -24.35 -1.44
N PHE A 326 -10.22 -23.36 -2.33
CA PHE A 326 -10.91 -22.13 -1.95
C PHE A 326 -12.35 -22.39 -1.49
N GLU A 327 -13.07 -23.28 -2.17
CA GLU A 327 -14.44 -23.63 -1.80
C GLU A 327 -14.51 -24.29 -0.42
N ALA A 328 -13.60 -25.19 -0.09
CA ALA A 328 -13.51 -25.79 1.25
C ALA A 328 -13.26 -24.72 2.34
N LEU A 329 -12.30 -23.81 2.10
CA LEU A 329 -12.00 -22.71 3.03
C LEU A 329 -13.17 -21.71 3.16
N PHE A 330 -13.89 -21.48 2.08
CA PHE A 330 -15.08 -20.63 2.06
C PHE A 330 -16.20 -21.24 2.91
N ASP A 331 -16.45 -22.53 2.75
CA ASP A 331 -17.53 -23.25 3.43
C ASP A 331 -17.33 -23.27 4.96
N GLU A 332 -16.09 -23.26 5.47
CA GLU A 332 -15.81 -23.09 6.91
C GLU A 332 -16.22 -21.71 7.46
N LEU A 333 -16.25 -20.67 6.62
CA LEU A 333 -16.44 -19.28 7.04
C LEU A 333 -17.83 -18.72 6.74
N MET A 334 -18.53 -19.27 5.75
CA MET A 334 -19.72 -18.65 5.14
C MET A 334 -20.88 -18.38 6.10
N ASP A 335 -21.00 -19.16 7.18
CA ASP A 335 -22.04 -18.96 8.20
C ASP A 335 -21.65 -17.98 9.33
N ASN A 336 -20.38 -17.58 9.38
CA ASN A 336 -19.80 -16.85 10.51
C ASN A 336 -19.24 -15.46 10.14
N PHE A 337 -19.65 -14.91 8.99
CA PHE A 337 -19.22 -13.57 8.56
C PHE A 337 -19.57 -12.48 9.59
N GLN A 338 -20.69 -12.62 10.30
CA GLN A 338 -21.08 -11.68 11.35
C GLN A 338 -20.05 -11.63 12.50
N ASP A 339 -19.48 -12.77 12.88
CA ASP A 339 -18.50 -12.82 13.97
C ASP A 339 -17.18 -12.17 13.55
N ILE A 340 -16.76 -12.36 12.30
CA ILE A 340 -15.58 -11.70 11.72
C ILE A 340 -15.76 -10.17 11.71
N ILE A 341 -16.97 -9.69 11.37
CA ILE A 341 -17.29 -8.26 11.38
C ILE A 341 -17.26 -7.71 12.80
N LYS A 342 -17.88 -8.41 13.77
CA LYS A 342 -17.91 -8.01 15.19
C LYS A 342 -16.50 -7.91 15.79
N GLN A 343 -15.60 -8.81 15.42
CA GLN A 343 -14.18 -8.77 15.85
C GLN A 343 -13.36 -7.67 15.15
N GLY A 344 -13.93 -6.98 14.16
CA GLY A 344 -13.25 -5.90 13.45
C GLY A 344 -12.22 -6.39 12.43
N HIS A 345 -12.41 -7.59 11.86
CA HIS A 345 -11.50 -8.18 10.87
C HIS A 345 -12.08 -8.28 9.44
N PRO A 346 -12.71 -7.22 8.89
CA PRO A 346 -13.35 -7.28 7.58
C PRO A 346 -12.37 -7.49 6.42
N GLY A 347 -11.06 -7.37 6.64
CA GLY A 347 -10.04 -7.72 5.65
C GLY A 347 -10.12 -9.18 5.23
N VAL A 348 -10.54 -10.09 6.12
CA VAL A 348 -10.81 -11.49 5.76
C VAL A 348 -11.94 -11.57 4.74
N LEU A 349 -13.03 -10.84 4.95
CA LEU A 349 -14.16 -10.83 4.02
C LEU A 349 -13.78 -10.23 2.66
N LEU A 350 -12.96 -9.18 2.64
CA LEU A 350 -12.43 -8.65 1.37
C LEU A 350 -11.58 -9.70 0.65
N ALA A 351 -10.70 -10.42 1.36
CA ALA A 351 -9.88 -11.47 0.74
C ALA A 351 -10.74 -12.60 0.15
N ILE A 352 -11.82 -13.01 0.84
CA ILE A 352 -12.82 -13.94 0.29
C ILE A 352 -13.46 -13.35 -0.98
N CYS A 353 -13.92 -12.10 -0.91
CA CYS A 353 -14.58 -11.42 -2.03
C CYS A 353 -13.68 -11.34 -3.28
N GLN A 354 -12.41 -10.98 -3.09
CA GLN A 354 -11.40 -10.93 -4.14
C GLN A 354 -11.15 -12.31 -4.77
N ASN A 355 -11.16 -13.38 -3.98
CA ASN A 355 -11.10 -14.74 -4.51
C ASN A 355 -12.36 -15.18 -5.24
N CYS A 356 -13.54 -14.84 -4.72
CA CYS A 356 -14.80 -15.11 -5.41
C CYS A 356 -14.81 -14.51 -6.82
N LYS A 357 -14.27 -13.29 -6.97
CA LYS A 357 -14.03 -12.66 -8.27
C LYS A 357 -13.02 -13.45 -9.09
N ARG A 358 -11.78 -13.60 -8.58
CA ARG A 358 -10.64 -14.18 -9.32
C ARG A 358 -10.89 -15.61 -9.81
N LEU A 359 -11.54 -16.45 -8.99
CA LEU A 359 -11.80 -17.86 -9.30
C LEU A 359 -13.20 -18.10 -9.88
N SER A 360 -14.02 -17.05 -10.01
CA SER A 360 -15.43 -17.18 -10.42
C SER A 360 -16.18 -18.26 -9.62
N ALA A 361 -15.95 -18.30 -8.31
CA ALA A 361 -16.44 -19.35 -7.41
C ALA A 361 -17.15 -18.73 -6.19
N ARG A 362 -18.21 -19.38 -5.69
CA ARG A 362 -18.98 -18.97 -4.50
C ARG A 362 -19.46 -17.49 -4.48
N GLN A 363 -19.57 -16.84 -5.64
CA GLN A 363 -20.00 -15.44 -5.78
C GLN A 363 -21.41 -15.19 -5.22
N GLY A 364 -22.37 -16.03 -5.58
CA GLY A 364 -23.75 -15.97 -5.07
C GLY A 364 -23.82 -16.22 -3.57
N PRO A 365 -23.30 -17.36 -3.07
CA PRO A 365 -23.21 -17.65 -1.63
C PRO A 365 -22.56 -16.53 -0.82
N PHE A 366 -21.47 -15.92 -1.31
CA PHE A 366 -20.81 -14.80 -0.63
C PHE A 366 -21.77 -13.62 -0.39
N ILE A 367 -22.52 -13.22 -1.42
CA ILE A 367 -23.50 -12.13 -1.30
C ILE A 367 -24.58 -12.48 -0.28
N GLN A 368 -25.09 -13.71 -0.29
CA GLN A 368 -26.13 -14.16 0.65
C GLN A 368 -25.64 -14.19 2.10
N SER A 369 -24.44 -14.72 2.34
CA SER A 369 -23.80 -14.70 3.66
C SER A 369 -23.58 -13.27 4.18
N LEU A 370 -23.22 -12.33 3.30
CA LEU A 370 -23.04 -10.93 3.66
C LEU A 370 -24.38 -10.24 3.97
N ILE A 371 -25.43 -10.50 3.19
CA ILE A 371 -26.80 -10.00 3.46
C ILE A 371 -27.29 -10.49 4.83
N LYS A 372 -27.15 -11.79 5.10
CA LYS A 372 -27.51 -12.42 6.39
C LYS A 372 -26.75 -11.78 7.55
N SER A 373 -25.43 -11.62 7.40
CA SER A 373 -24.55 -11.10 8.47
C SER A 373 -24.76 -9.62 8.78
N LEU A 374 -25.28 -8.85 7.81
CA LEU A 374 -25.60 -7.44 7.97
C LEU A 374 -27.09 -7.19 8.25
N ASN A 375 -27.87 -8.23 8.57
CA ASN A 375 -29.31 -8.13 8.83
C ASN A 375 -30.10 -7.41 7.71
N CYS A 376 -29.72 -7.61 6.46
CA CYS A 376 -30.30 -6.92 5.30
C CYS A 376 -31.32 -7.78 4.52
N SER A 377 -31.68 -8.96 5.00
CA SER A 377 -32.56 -9.91 4.29
C SER A 377 -33.93 -9.32 3.96
N GLU A 378 -34.50 -8.54 4.86
CA GLU A 378 -35.82 -7.92 4.71
C GLU A 378 -35.75 -6.45 4.25
N SER A 379 -34.55 -5.88 4.16
CA SER A 379 -34.32 -4.46 3.89
C SER A 379 -33.24 -4.26 2.84
N GLU A 380 -33.50 -4.77 1.63
CA GLU A 380 -32.52 -4.80 0.54
C GLU A 380 -32.01 -3.41 0.12
N GLN A 381 -32.80 -2.36 0.35
CA GLN A 381 -32.43 -0.96 0.08
C GLN A 381 -31.28 -0.48 0.99
N GLN A 382 -31.15 -1.06 2.19
CA GLN A 382 -30.14 -0.69 3.17
C GLN A 382 -28.83 -1.47 3.01
N PHE A 383 -28.80 -2.45 2.11
CA PHE A 383 -27.66 -3.34 1.93
C PHE A 383 -26.38 -2.60 1.54
N ILE A 384 -26.46 -1.68 0.55
CA ILE A 384 -25.29 -0.90 0.10
C ILE A 384 -24.70 -0.07 1.24
N MET A 385 -25.56 0.57 2.04
CA MET A 385 -25.11 1.39 3.16
C MET A 385 -24.54 0.55 4.30
N SER A 386 -25.16 -0.60 4.60
CA SER A 386 -24.68 -1.53 5.61
C SER A 386 -23.32 -2.13 5.24
N VAL A 387 -23.08 -2.45 3.96
CA VAL A 387 -21.77 -2.88 3.48
C VAL A 387 -20.77 -1.73 3.50
N SER A 388 -21.15 -0.53 3.04
CA SER A 388 -20.28 0.65 3.01
C SER A 388 -19.79 1.06 4.40
N ARG A 389 -20.63 0.91 5.43
CA ARG A 389 -20.29 1.16 6.84
C ARG A 389 -19.73 -0.08 7.55
N LEU A 390 -19.96 -1.27 6.99
CA LEU A 390 -19.67 -2.57 7.59
C LEU A 390 -20.33 -2.75 8.97
N THR A 391 -21.58 -2.31 9.07
CA THR A 391 -22.40 -2.36 10.28
C THR A 391 -23.73 -3.05 9.96
N PRO A 392 -24.17 -4.02 10.77
CA PRO A 392 -25.48 -4.62 10.59
C PRO A 392 -26.60 -3.57 10.66
N TYR A 393 -27.59 -3.71 9.79
CA TYR A 393 -28.76 -2.86 9.79
C TYR A 393 -29.59 -3.09 11.06
N ASN A 394 -30.01 -1.99 11.68
CA ASN A 394 -30.89 -1.99 12.85
C ASN A 394 -31.99 -0.93 12.64
N PRO A 395 -33.26 -1.32 12.41
CA PRO A 395 -34.37 -0.39 12.22
C PRO A 395 -34.54 0.61 13.37
N SER A 396 -34.29 0.19 14.62
CA SER A 396 -34.48 1.02 15.81
C SER A 396 -33.40 2.09 15.98
N ASN A 397 -32.26 1.97 15.28
CA ASN A 397 -31.15 2.92 15.35
C ASN A 397 -30.54 3.12 13.96
N ALA A 398 -31.38 3.50 13.00
CA ALA A 398 -30.96 3.75 11.63
C ALA A 398 -30.00 4.95 11.59
N ILE A 399 -28.80 4.74 11.05
CA ILE A 399 -27.79 5.79 10.92
C ILE A 399 -28.18 6.71 9.76
N SER A 400 -28.41 7.99 10.05
CA SER A 400 -28.75 9.01 9.06
C SER A 400 -27.71 9.11 7.93
N ASN A 401 -28.17 9.44 6.73
CA ASN A 401 -27.34 9.63 5.53
C ASN A 401 -27.15 11.11 5.14
N GLU A 402 -27.65 12.06 5.95
CA GLU A 402 -27.61 13.50 5.66
C GLU A 402 -26.21 14.02 5.34
N ASN A 403 -25.17 13.51 6.00
CA ASN A 403 -23.78 13.93 5.82
C ASN A 403 -22.89 12.88 5.14
N LEU A 404 -23.48 11.91 4.43
CA LEU A 404 -22.79 10.76 3.86
C LEU A 404 -21.58 11.13 2.97
N ALA A 405 -21.60 12.26 2.27
CA ALA A 405 -20.46 12.72 1.46
C ALA A 405 -19.18 12.98 2.30
N LYS A 406 -19.33 13.32 3.59
CA LYS A 406 -18.24 13.59 4.53
C LYS A 406 -17.98 12.44 5.51
N ASP A 407 -18.89 11.47 5.59
CA ASP A 407 -18.75 10.32 6.49
C ASP A 407 -17.49 9.51 6.20
N LYS A 408 -16.86 9.01 7.27
CA LYS A 408 -15.77 8.05 7.14
C LYS A 408 -16.34 6.64 6.99
N LEU A 409 -16.57 6.23 5.75
CA LEU A 409 -16.98 4.87 5.40
C LEU A 409 -15.87 3.84 5.73
N ASN A 410 -16.24 2.57 5.62
CA ASN A 410 -15.29 1.47 5.77
C ASN A 410 -14.65 1.15 4.41
N LEU A 411 -13.31 1.21 4.36
CA LEU A 411 -12.54 0.91 3.15
C LEU A 411 -12.79 -0.52 2.64
N GLN A 412 -12.79 -1.51 3.53
CA GLN A 412 -13.00 -2.91 3.16
C GLN A 412 -14.42 -3.12 2.62
N GLY A 413 -15.40 -2.45 3.22
CA GLY A 413 -16.80 -2.45 2.79
C GLY A 413 -16.99 -1.93 1.37
N THR A 414 -16.47 -0.73 1.10
CA THR A 414 -16.54 -0.10 -0.22
C THR A 414 -15.74 -0.86 -1.29
N LEU A 415 -14.58 -1.44 -0.94
CA LEU A 415 -13.82 -2.31 -1.83
C LEU A 415 -14.58 -3.62 -2.15
N MET A 416 -15.30 -4.22 -1.19
CA MET A 416 -16.13 -5.38 -1.47
C MET A 416 -17.25 -5.05 -2.47
N LEU A 417 -17.92 -3.90 -2.34
CA LEU A 417 -18.93 -3.46 -3.32
C LEU A 417 -18.34 -3.35 -4.73
N GLN A 418 -17.13 -2.77 -4.84
CA GLN A 418 -16.39 -2.69 -6.11
C GLN A 418 -16.12 -4.09 -6.68
N GLN A 419 -15.62 -5.04 -5.88
CA GLN A 419 -15.35 -6.40 -6.36
C GLN A 419 -16.64 -7.15 -6.75
N MET A 420 -17.73 -7.00 -5.99
CA MET A 420 -19.00 -7.68 -6.29
C MET A 420 -19.66 -7.17 -7.57
N LEU A 421 -19.41 -5.91 -7.99
CA LEU A 421 -19.86 -5.39 -9.28
C LEU A 421 -19.15 -6.07 -10.47
N GLU A 422 -17.98 -6.66 -10.24
CA GLU A 422 -17.21 -7.42 -11.21
C GLU A 422 -17.42 -8.94 -11.12
N PHE A 423 -18.42 -9.40 -10.34
CA PHE A 423 -18.86 -10.78 -10.39
C PHE A 423 -19.59 -11.09 -11.69
N ASN A 424 -19.67 -12.36 -12.08
CA ASN A 424 -20.26 -12.77 -13.36
C ASN A 424 -21.76 -12.43 -13.45
N LYS A 425 -22.43 -12.34 -12.29
CA LYS A 425 -23.86 -11.99 -12.15
C LYS A 425 -24.06 -10.94 -11.04
N PRO A 426 -23.75 -9.66 -11.27
CA PRO A 426 -23.77 -8.61 -10.24
C PRO A 426 -25.18 -8.01 -10.02
N ILE A 427 -26.23 -8.65 -10.57
CA ILE A 427 -27.60 -8.11 -10.69
C ILE A 427 -28.13 -7.61 -9.34
N LYS A 428 -27.87 -8.34 -8.25
CA LYS A 428 -28.31 -7.95 -6.90
C LYS A 428 -27.72 -6.59 -6.50
N ILE A 429 -26.40 -6.43 -6.64
CA ILE A 429 -25.70 -5.20 -6.27
C ILE A 429 -26.13 -4.03 -7.16
N VAL A 430 -26.26 -4.30 -8.45
CA VAL A 430 -26.74 -3.33 -9.44
C VAL A 430 -28.12 -2.81 -9.06
N ASN A 431 -29.07 -3.70 -8.78
CA ASN A 431 -30.42 -3.32 -8.40
C ASN A 431 -30.46 -2.63 -7.03
N SER A 432 -29.68 -3.09 -6.05
CA SER A 432 -29.59 -2.43 -4.74
C SER A 432 -29.09 -0.98 -4.86
N LEU A 433 -28.09 -0.69 -5.70
CA LEU A 433 -27.63 0.68 -5.99
C LEU A 433 -28.71 1.51 -6.70
N LEU A 434 -29.37 0.94 -7.72
CA LEU A 434 -30.43 1.64 -8.47
C LEU A 434 -31.68 1.90 -7.60
N ASN A 435 -31.89 1.13 -6.54
CA ASN A 435 -33.02 1.28 -5.63
C ASN A 435 -32.74 2.24 -4.46
N MET A 436 -31.51 2.73 -4.27
CA MET A 436 -31.19 3.73 -3.25
C MET A 436 -31.97 5.04 -3.47
N ASP A 437 -32.16 5.84 -2.43
CA ASP A 437 -32.63 7.21 -2.60
C ASP A 437 -31.63 8.03 -3.45
N LEU A 438 -32.14 9.00 -4.23
CA LEU A 438 -31.32 9.82 -5.13
C LEU A 438 -30.25 10.62 -4.37
N MET A 439 -30.63 11.24 -3.25
CA MET A 439 -29.71 12.07 -2.46
C MET A 439 -28.67 11.20 -1.76
N ASP A 440 -29.06 10.03 -1.26
CA ASP A 440 -28.14 9.05 -0.68
C ASP A 440 -27.13 8.55 -1.71
N LEU A 441 -27.58 8.18 -2.90
CA LEU A 441 -26.71 7.70 -3.97
C LEU A 441 -25.72 8.79 -4.42
N LYS A 442 -26.18 10.04 -4.58
CA LYS A 442 -25.32 11.18 -4.90
C LYS A 442 -24.30 11.44 -3.79
N ASN A 443 -24.71 11.38 -2.53
CA ASN A 443 -23.80 11.58 -1.40
C ASN A 443 -22.78 10.44 -1.29
N LEU A 444 -23.17 9.20 -1.58
CA LEU A 444 -22.26 8.06 -1.66
C LEU A 444 -21.21 8.26 -2.76
N PHE A 445 -21.63 8.70 -3.95
CA PHE A 445 -20.72 9.01 -5.06
C PHE A 445 -19.88 10.27 -4.82
N SER A 446 -20.27 11.12 -3.86
CA SER A 446 -19.47 12.27 -3.43
C SER A 446 -18.55 11.97 -2.25
N ASN A 447 -18.52 10.72 -1.77
CA ASN A 447 -17.70 10.29 -0.65
C ASN A 447 -16.27 9.89 -1.08
N SER A 448 -15.30 10.09 -0.19
CA SER A 448 -13.88 9.75 -0.44
C SER A 448 -13.61 8.28 -0.76
N MET A 449 -14.44 7.36 -0.26
CA MET A 449 -14.35 5.92 -0.56
C MET A 449 -15.50 5.45 -1.47
N GLY A 450 -16.69 6.01 -1.28
CA GLY A 450 -17.90 5.62 -2.04
C GLY A 450 -17.86 6.03 -3.52
N SER A 451 -17.15 7.11 -3.85
CA SER A 451 -16.98 7.57 -5.25
C SER A 451 -16.42 6.49 -6.17
N HIS A 452 -15.55 5.60 -5.67
CA HIS A 452 -14.95 4.52 -6.45
C HIS A 452 -15.92 3.39 -6.82
N ILE A 453 -17.09 3.30 -6.16
CA ILE A 453 -18.10 2.28 -6.50
C ILE A 453 -18.63 2.50 -7.91
N VAL A 454 -18.76 3.77 -8.34
CA VAL A 454 -19.28 4.07 -9.68
C VAL A 454 -18.30 3.65 -10.76
N ASP A 455 -16.98 3.74 -10.52
CA ASP A 455 -15.96 3.31 -11.46
C ASP A 455 -16.16 1.84 -11.81
N SER A 456 -16.25 0.98 -10.78
CA SER A 456 -16.54 -0.45 -10.98
C SER A 456 -17.90 -0.70 -11.63
N TYR A 457 -18.93 0.10 -11.29
CA TYR A 457 -20.27 -0.07 -11.86
C TYR A 457 -20.28 0.18 -13.37
N VAL A 458 -19.64 1.25 -13.83
CA VAL A 458 -19.69 1.66 -15.24
C VAL A 458 -18.67 0.92 -16.11
N THR A 459 -17.55 0.48 -15.53
CA THR A 459 -16.48 -0.23 -16.26
C THR A 459 -16.64 -1.75 -16.26
N SER A 460 -17.35 -2.34 -15.28
CA SER A 460 -17.50 -3.79 -15.18
C SER A 460 -18.15 -4.39 -16.44
N PRO A 461 -17.55 -5.43 -17.05
CA PRO A 461 -18.10 -6.09 -18.23
C PRO A 461 -19.41 -6.84 -17.94
N PHE A 462 -19.71 -7.10 -16.67
CA PHE A 462 -20.90 -7.84 -16.24
C PHE A 462 -22.10 -6.93 -15.90
N VAL A 463 -21.90 -5.61 -15.88
CA VAL A 463 -22.99 -4.65 -15.74
C VAL A 463 -23.51 -4.29 -17.13
N GLY A 464 -24.74 -4.71 -17.44
CA GLY A 464 -25.34 -4.49 -18.75
C GLY A 464 -25.64 -3.01 -19.06
N GLU A 465 -25.62 -2.66 -20.35
CA GLU A 465 -25.83 -1.30 -20.85
C GLU A 465 -27.13 -0.65 -20.34
N LYS A 466 -28.24 -1.40 -20.35
CA LYS A 466 -29.53 -0.92 -19.81
C LYS A 466 -29.44 -0.49 -18.34
N SER A 467 -28.61 -1.16 -17.53
CA SER A 467 -28.41 -0.78 -16.13
C SER A 467 -27.56 0.48 -15.98
N ARG A 468 -26.59 0.70 -16.89
CA ARG A 468 -25.81 1.95 -16.96
C ARG A 468 -26.67 3.12 -17.40
N GLU A 469 -27.55 2.92 -18.38
CA GLU A 469 -28.55 3.92 -18.76
C GLU A 469 -29.49 4.26 -17.61
N LYS A 470 -30.00 3.25 -16.88
CA LYS A 470 -30.84 3.45 -15.69
C LYS A 470 -30.13 4.25 -14.60
N LEU A 471 -28.86 3.95 -14.33
CA LEU A 471 -28.06 4.73 -13.37
C LEU A 471 -27.99 6.18 -13.82
N THR A 472 -27.66 6.41 -15.09
CA THR A 472 -27.54 7.76 -15.61
C THR A 472 -28.86 8.51 -15.46
N ARG A 473 -29.99 7.91 -15.88
CA ARG A 473 -31.32 8.52 -15.70
C ARG A 473 -31.65 8.80 -14.23
N LYS A 474 -31.27 7.90 -13.31
CA LYS A 474 -31.49 8.09 -11.87
C LYS A 474 -30.75 9.32 -11.33
N MET A 475 -29.52 9.55 -11.79
CA MET A 475 -28.69 10.68 -11.34
C MET A 475 -29.13 12.05 -11.91
N LYS A 476 -30.17 12.11 -12.74
CA LYS A 476 -30.69 13.37 -13.28
C LYS A 476 -31.06 14.33 -12.15
N GLY A 477 -30.70 15.60 -12.31
CA GLY A 477 -30.91 16.66 -11.32
C GLY A 477 -29.80 16.79 -10.29
N THR A 478 -28.74 15.96 -10.37
CA THR A 478 -27.63 15.97 -9.40
C THR A 478 -26.24 16.17 -10.03
N TYR A 479 -26.15 16.32 -11.36
CA TYR A 479 -24.86 16.35 -12.03
C TYR A 479 -24.03 17.59 -11.71
N GLN A 480 -24.68 18.74 -11.53
CA GLN A 480 -24.02 19.98 -11.14
C GLN A 480 -23.35 19.85 -9.76
N GLU A 481 -24.06 19.28 -8.79
CA GLU A 481 -23.54 19.04 -7.44
C GLU A 481 -22.38 18.03 -7.44
N LEU A 482 -22.52 16.93 -8.19
CA LEU A 482 -21.45 15.95 -8.35
C LEU A 482 -20.20 16.63 -8.94
N ALA A 483 -20.33 17.31 -10.09
CA ALA A 483 -19.24 17.96 -10.80
C ALA A 483 -18.50 19.01 -9.96
N ALA A 484 -19.20 19.70 -9.04
CA ALA A 484 -18.62 20.71 -8.17
C ALA A 484 -17.79 20.14 -7.00
N SER A 485 -18.00 18.88 -6.63
CA SER A 485 -17.39 18.28 -5.44
C SER A 485 -16.07 17.56 -5.73
N LYS A 486 -15.17 17.48 -4.74
CA LYS A 486 -13.84 16.86 -4.90
C LYS A 486 -13.87 15.40 -5.36
N TYR A 487 -14.77 14.60 -4.81
CA TYR A 487 -14.86 13.18 -5.11
C TYR A 487 -15.98 12.90 -6.12
N GLY A 488 -17.11 13.59 -6.01
CA GLY A 488 -18.21 13.46 -6.95
C GLY A 488 -17.85 13.91 -8.36
N SER A 489 -16.85 14.80 -8.54
CA SER A 489 -16.39 15.18 -9.89
C SER A 489 -15.81 13.98 -10.64
N ARG A 490 -15.15 13.06 -9.91
CA ARG A 490 -14.63 11.81 -10.47
C ARG A 490 -15.77 10.86 -10.81
N SER A 491 -16.75 10.74 -9.94
CA SER A 491 -17.93 9.92 -10.22
C SER A 491 -18.76 10.46 -11.40
N PHE A 492 -18.91 11.78 -11.50
CA PHE A 492 -19.50 12.43 -12.66
C PHE A 492 -18.73 12.09 -13.95
N GLU A 493 -17.40 12.22 -13.92
CA GLU A 493 -16.55 11.92 -15.07
C GLU A 493 -16.71 10.46 -15.52
N ALA A 494 -16.75 9.50 -14.58
CA ALA A 494 -16.98 8.10 -14.87
C ALA A 494 -18.35 7.84 -15.52
N ILE A 495 -19.43 8.42 -14.97
CA ILE A 495 -20.79 8.32 -15.53
C ILE A 495 -20.84 8.93 -16.93
N PHE A 496 -20.28 10.14 -17.09
CA PHE A 496 -20.31 10.86 -18.35
C PHE A 496 -19.54 10.10 -19.44
N ASN A 497 -18.36 9.58 -19.13
CA ASN A 497 -17.54 8.83 -20.10
C ASN A 497 -18.20 7.53 -20.55
N ALA A 498 -18.89 6.83 -19.64
CA ALA A 498 -19.60 5.59 -19.95
C ALA A 498 -20.95 5.80 -20.66
N ALA A 499 -21.48 7.02 -20.67
CA ALA A 499 -22.77 7.33 -21.29
C ALA A 499 -22.68 7.38 -22.83
N ASN A 500 -23.73 6.88 -23.51
CA ASN A 500 -23.87 7.04 -24.95
C ASN A 500 -24.17 8.50 -25.34
N MET A 501 -24.03 8.84 -26.63
CA MET A 501 -24.15 10.23 -27.11
C MET A 501 -25.50 10.88 -26.79
N LYS A 502 -26.59 10.11 -26.87
CA LYS A 502 -27.94 10.58 -26.51
C LYS A 502 -28.00 11.00 -25.05
N THR A 503 -27.46 10.16 -24.17
CA THR A 503 -27.47 10.42 -22.73
C THR A 503 -26.50 11.56 -22.36
N LYS A 504 -25.32 11.61 -22.98
CA LYS A 504 -24.37 12.74 -22.84
C LYS A 504 -25.04 14.07 -23.20
N THR A 505 -25.83 14.11 -24.28
CA THR A 505 -26.56 15.32 -24.67
C THR A 505 -27.54 15.76 -23.58
N HIS A 506 -28.29 14.82 -22.99
CA HIS A 506 -29.23 15.10 -21.90
C HIS A 506 -28.54 15.61 -20.63
N ILE A 507 -27.38 15.04 -20.27
CA ILE A 507 -26.56 15.53 -19.16
C ILE A 507 -26.12 16.98 -19.42
N MET A 508 -25.67 17.28 -20.63
CA MET A 508 -25.22 18.63 -20.99
C MET A 508 -26.34 19.67 -20.97
N GLU A 509 -27.58 19.29 -21.32
CA GLU A 509 -28.73 20.18 -21.20
C GLU A 509 -28.97 20.61 -19.76
N GLU A 510 -28.83 19.69 -18.80
CA GLU A 510 -28.90 19.99 -17.36
C GLU A 510 -27.74 20.91 -16.91
N LEU A 511 -26.51 20.60 -17.33
CA LEU A 511 -25.32 21.38 -16.94
C LEU A 511 -25.28 22.78 -17.55
N ALA A 512 -25.93 22.98 -18.70
CA ALA A 512 -26.01 24.27 -19.39
C ALA A 512 -27.10 25.19 -18.84
N TYR A 513 -28.02 24.67 -18.01
CA TYR A 513 -29.13 25.44 -17.43
C TYR A 513 -28.66 26.54 -16.46
N ARG A 514 -29.52 27.53 -16.19
CA ARG A 514 -29.17 28.92 -15.78
C ARG A 514 -28.23 29.09 -14.57
N ASP A 515 -28.11 28.14 -13.65
CA ASP A 515 -27.19 28.26 -12.52
C ASP A 515 -25.80 27.72 -12.89
N GLY A 516 -24.90 28.63 -13.27
CA GLY A 516 -23.51 28.30 -13.60
C GLY A 516 -22.56 28.26 -12.41
N SER A 517 -23.07 28.39 -11.17
CA SER A 517 -22.24 28.48 -9.96
C SER A 517 -21.32 27.27 -9.75
N TRP A 518 -21.80 26.07 -10.12
CA TRP A 518 -21.01 24.84 -10.03
C TRP A 518 -19.70 24.93 -10.82
N ALA A 519 -19.73 25.58 -11.99
CA ALA A 519 -18.58 25.72 -12.89
C ALA A 519 -17.55 26.73 -12.36
N ASN A 520 -17.85 27.49 -11.30
CA ASN A 520 -16.89 28.40 -10.67
C ASN A 520 -16.03 27.70 -9.60
N THR A 521 -16.48 26.55 -9.10
CA THR A 521 -15.70 25.75 -8.13
C THR A 521 -14.43 25.18 -8.76
N ASP A 522 -13.42 24.85 -7.95
CA ASP A 522 -12.15 24.32 -8.45
C ASP A 522 -12.33 23.05 -9.29
N HIS A 523 -13.17 22.12 -8.82
CA HIS A 523 -13.45 20.87 -9.52
C HIS A 523 -14.42 21.07 -10.69
N GLY A 524 -15.43 21.93 -10.53
CA GLY A 524 -16.37 22.25 -11.59
C GLY A 524 -15.70 22.91 -12.79
N ARG A 525 -14.72 23.80 -12.59
CA ARG A 525 -13.91 24.38 -13.68
C ARG A 525 -13.19 23.30 -14.49
N ILE A 526 -12.57 22.33 -13.82
CA ILE A 526 -11.89 21.21 -14.47
C ILE A 526 -12.87 20.37 -15.28
N ILE A 527 -14.03 20.03 -14.69
CA ILE A 527 -15.05 19.24 -15.38
C ILE A 527 -15.62 19.99 -16.58
N ALA A 528 -15.96 21.28 -16.42
CA ALA A 528 -16.49 22.11 -17.49
C ALA A 528 -15.53 22.20 -18.69
N ALA A 529 -14.23 22.26 -18.43
CA ALA A 529 -13.20 22.18 -19.47
C ALA A 529 -13.17 20.80 -20.14
N LYS A 530 -13.14 19.70 -19.36
CA LYS A 530 -13.09 18.32 -19.89
C LYS A 530 -14.27 17.96 -20.78
N ILE A 531 -15.49 18.36 -20.38
CA ILE A 531 -16.70 18.10 -21.18
C ILE A 531 -16.94 19.15 -22.26
N ASN A 532 -16.05 20.15 -22.37
CA ASN A 532 -16.14 21.28 -23.29
C ASN A 532 -17.52 21.98 -23.24
N LEU A 533 -17.93 22.39 -22.04
CA LEU A 533 -19.22 23.04 -21.78
C LEU A 533 -19.39 24.33 -22.59
N ALA A 534 -18.31 25.08 -22.81
CA ALA A 534 -18.33 26.31 -23.61
C ALA A 534 -18.69 26.02 -25.07
N LEU A 535 -18.10 24.99 -25.68
CA LEU A 535 -18.44 24.57 -27.03
C LEU A 535 -19.91 24.12 -27.10
N TYR A 536 -20.38 23.34 -26.15
CA TYR A 536 -21.78 22.89 -26.12
C TYR A 536 -22.79 24.05 -26.05
N LYS A 537 -22.50 25.09 -25.25
CA LYS A 537 -23.35 26.29 -25.14
C LYS A 537 -23.37 27.12 -26.43
N ARG A 538 -22.25 27.16 -27.17
CA ARG A 538 -22.12 27.90 -28.42
C ARG A 538 -22.69 27.16 -29.62
N ASP A 539 -22.35 25.89 -29.75
CA ASP A 539 -22.70 25.03 -30.89
C ASP A 539 -22.81 23.57 -30.45
N LYS A 540 -24.07 23.11 -30.32
CA LYS A 540 -24.38 21.73 -29.94
C LYS A 540 -23.97 20.70 -30.99
N GLU A 541 -23.98 21.04 -32.27
CA GLU A 541 -23.63 20.11 -33.35
C GLU A 541 -22.11 19.92 -33.42
N SER A 542 -21.34 21.01 -33.39
CA SER A 542 -19.88 20.94 -33.31
C SER A 542 -19.41 20.17 -32.07
N TRP A 543 -20.11 20.30 -30.95
CA TRP A 543 -19.81 19.52 -29.75
C TRP A 543 -20.11 18.02 -29.91
N LYS A 544 -21.25 17.64 -30.52
CA LYS A 544 -21.53 16.23 -30.80
C LYS A 544 -20.46 15.63 -31.72
N ASN A 545 -20.03 16.39 -32.71
CA ASN A 545 -19.00 15.98 -33.67
C ASN A 545 -17.61 15.83 -33.04
N SER A 546 -17.29 16.54 -31.94
CA SER A 546 -15.97 16.43 -31.30
C SER A 546 -15.73 15.06 -30.65
N PHE A 547 -16.78 14.31 -30.31
CA PHE A 547 -16.66 12.94 -29.80
C PHE A 547 -16.57 11.88 -30.90
N ASN A 548 -16.93 12.23 -32.13
CA ASN A 548 -16.87 11.34 -33.30
C ASN A 548 -15.55 11.48 -34.07
N LYS A 549 -14.74 12.52 -33.77
CA LYS A 549 -13.37 12.61 -34.27
C LYS A 549 -12.55 11.50 -33.61
N VAL A 550 -12.40 10.39 -34.33
CA VAL A 550 -11.33 9.44 -34.10
C VAL A 550 -10.03 10.23 -34.08
N VAL A 551 -9.30 10.19 -32.97
CA VAL A 551 -7.94 10.72 -32.90
C VAL A 551 -7.15 10.01 -34.00
N LYS A 552 -6.81 10.74 -35.06
CA LYS A 552 -5.85 10.23 -36.04
C LYS A 552 -4.50 10.13 -35.33
N PRO A 553 -3.75 9.03 -35.47
CA PRO A 553 -2.44 8.85 -34.82
C PRO A 553 -1.45 10.00 -35.09
N GLU A 554 -1.65 10.76 -36.16
CA GLU A 554 -0.80 11.86 -36.61
C GLU A 554 -0.82 13.09 -35.69
N GLU A 555 -1.92 13.36 -34.97
CA GLU A 555 -1.98 14.50 -34.03
C GLU A 555 -1.24 14.21 -32.71
N VAL A 556 -1.04 12.94 -32.34
CA VAL A 556 -0.30 12.54 -31.13
C VAL A 556 1.21 12.65 -31.34
N MET A 557 1.71 12.52 -32.58
CA MET A 557 3.14 12.71 -32.89
C MET A 557 3.54 14.20 -32.97
N ALA A 558 2.60 15.10 -33.25
CA ALA A 558 2.91 16.54 -33.36
C ALA A 558 3.18 17.21 -31.99
N ASP A 559 2.63 16.66 -30.91
CA ASP A 559 2.86 17.14 -29.53
C ASP A 559 4.12 16.56 -28.86
N VAL A 560 4.79 15.57 -29.49
CA VAL A 560 6.06 15.00 -29.00
C VAL A 560 7.28 15.70 -29.61
N LEU A 561 7.08 16.56 -30.61
CA LEU A 561 8.15 17.29 -31.31
C LEU A 561 8.09 18.81 -31.11
N LYS A 562 7.57 19.28 -29.97
CA LYS A 562 7.70 20.67 -29.55
C LYS A 562 8.29 20.81 -28.17
#